data_AF-A0A0F4JV64-F1
#
_entry.id   AF-A0A0F4JV64-F1
#
_cell.length_a   1.000
_cell.length_b   1.000
_cell.length_c   1.000
_cell.angle_alpha   90.00
_cell.angle_beta   90.00
_cell.angle_gamma   90.00
#
_symmetry.space_group_name_H-M   'P 1'
#
loop_
_entity.id
_entity.type
_entity.pdbx_description
1 polymer ?
#
loop_
_entity_poly.entity_id
_entity_poly.type
_entity_poly.pdbx_seq_one_letter_code
_entity_poly.pdbx_strand_id
1 'polypeptide(L)'
;MKFDMGSTTLSDLGKATSGSSDDLGTLIKLLIAAADPLEGKFNGVGRTAFDSFKRRSDAVTAELNGSLRAILGGQRGMDTSFTTGDHEQGDNAHQNMGSANFDAARFGAR
;
A
#
# COMPACT_ATOMS: atom_id res chain seq x y z
N MET A 1 -15.31 -11.01 12.16
CA MET A 1 -14.13 -11.90 12.45
C MET A 1 -13.23 -12.14 11.23
N LYS A 2 -13.60 -12.91 10.20
CA LYS A 2 -12.70 -13.12 9.03
C LYS A 2 -12.53 -11.85 8.18
N PHE A 3 -13.57 -11.04 8.08
CA PHE A 3 -13.56 -9.76 7.35
C PHE A 3 -12.81 -8.65 8.13
N ASP A 4 -13.09 -8.47 9.43
CA ASP A 4 -12.30 -7.56 10.30
C ASP A 4 -10.79 -7.88 10.34
N MET A 5 -10.44 -9.16 10.29
CA MET A 5 -9.04 -9.58 10.28
C MET A 5 -8.34 -9.17 8.98
N GLY A 6 -9.08 -9.15 7.86
CA GLY A 6 -8.60 -8.67 6.56
C GLY A 6 -8.35 -7.16 6.54
N SER A 7 -9.29 -6.35 7.06
CA SER A 7 -9.13 -4.88 7.10
C SER A 7 -7.97 -4.46 8.03
N THR A 8 -7.84 -5.13 9.19
CA THR A 8 -6.73 -4.88 10.13
C THR A 8 -5.39 -5.22 9.49
N THR A 9 -5.29 -6.38 8.83
CA THR A 9 -4.06 -6.83 8.16
C THR A 9 -3.66 -5.89 7.03
N LEU A 10 -4.62 -5.42 6.23
CA LEU A 10 -4.37 -4.44 5.15
C LEU A 10 -3.92 -3.09 5.71
N SER A 11 -4.53 -2.62 6.80
CA SER A 11 -4.14 -1.38 7.48
C SER A 11 -2.69 -1.45 7.98
N ASP A 12 -2.33 -2.55 8.64
CA ASP A 12 -0.98 -2.73 9.19
C ASP A 12 0.07 -2.90 8.09
N LEU A 13 -0.25 -3.62 7.02
CA LEU A 13 0.59 -3.70 5.83
C LEU A 13 0.79 -2.33 5.18
N GLY A 14 -0.25 -1.50 5.11
CA GLY A 14 -0.17 -0.14 4.59
C GLY A 14 0.75 0.76 5.42
N LYS A 15 0.65 0.70 6.75
CA LYS A 15 1.55 1.44 7.66
C LYS A 15 3.00 0.99 7.50
N ALA A 16 3.24 -0.32 7.47
CA ALA A 16 4.58 -0.87 7.30
C ALA A 16 5.19 -0.47 5.95
N THR A 17 4.41 -0.58 4.86
CA THR A 17 4.84 -0.17 3.51
C THR A 17 5.19 1.31 3.46
N SER A 18 4.35 2.17 4.05
CA SER A 18 4.62 3.61 4.13
C SER A 18 5.92 3.91 4.89
N GLY A 19 6.08 3.35 6.09
CA GLY A 19 7.26 3.59 6.92
C GLY A 19 8.56 3.12 6.25
N SER A 20 8.55 1.92 5.66
CA SER A 20 9.69 1.41 4.90
C SER A 20 9.99 2.24 3.65
N SER A 21 8.97 2.84 3.02
CA SER A 21 9.17 3.72 1.85
C SER A 21 9.91 5.00 2.21
N ASP A 22 9.50 5.65 3.30
CA ASP A 22 10.12 6.89 3.77
C ASP A 22 11.56 6.66 4.22
N ASP A 23 11.81 5.54 4.91
CA ASP A 23 13.14 5.15 5.36
C ASP A 23 14.08 4.86 4.18
N LEU A 24 13.63 4.06 3.21
CA LEU A 24 14.39 3.73 2.01
C LEU A 24 14.73 4.96 1.16
N GLY A 25 13.77 5.87 0.98
CA GLY A 25 14.01 7.15 0.29
C GLY A 25 15.00 8.04 1.03
N THR A 26 15.01 7.99 2.37
CA THR A 26 15.98 8.72 3.20
C THR A 26 17.38 8.11 3.08
N LEU A 27 17.51 6.79 3.18
CA LEU A 27 18.78 6.08 3.06
C LEU A 27 19.46 6.32 1.71
N ILE A 28 18.71 6.37 0.60
CA ILE A 28 19.32 6.63 -0.71
C ILE A 28 19.81 8.10 -0.82
N LYS A 29 19.06 9.07 -0.28
CA LYS A 29 19.53 10.46 -0.22
C LYS A 29 20.81 10.58 0.62
N LEU A 30 20.87 9.89 1.75
CA LEU A 30 22.07 9.84 2.60
C LEU A 30 23.25 9.19 1.87
N LEU A 31 23.00 8.12 1.10
CA LEU A 31 24.03 7.48 0.29
C LEU A 31 24.60 8.43 -0.77
N ILE A 32 23.74 9.19 -1.46
CA ILE A 32 24.18 10.18 -2.46
C ILE A 32 24.99 11.30 -1.79
N ALA A 33 24.49 11.85 -0.68
CA ALA A 33 25.17 12.91 0.06
C ALA A 33 26.53 12.46 0.63
N ALA A 34 26.62 11.22 1.12
CA ALA A 34 27.88 10.62 1.57
C ALA A 34 28.88 10.42 0.43
N ALA A 35 28.39 10.29 -0.80
CA ALA A 35 29.22 10.13 -1.98
C ALA A 35 29.76 11.47 -2.52
N ASP A 36 29.07 12.60 -2.31
CA ASP A 36 29.46 13.94 -2.82
C ASP A 36 30.94 14.33 -2.57
N PRO A 37 31.56 14.08 -1.40
CA PRO A 37 32.96 14.42 -1.17
C PRO A 37 33.95 13.61 -2.02
N LEU A 38 33.52 12.48 -2.58
CA LEU A 38 34.33 11.63 -3.45
C LEU A 38 34.38 12.18 -4.88
N GLU A 39 33.41 13.03 -5.25
CA GLU A 39 33.28 13.63 -6.57
C GLU A 39 34.54 14.38 -7.01
N GLY A 40 35.11 15.19 -6.11
CA GLY A 40 36.35 15.93 -6.35
C GLY A 40 37.63 15.09 -6.25
N LYS A 41 37.52 13.81 -5.86
CA LYS A 41 38.65 12.87 -5.79
C LYS A 41 38.78 12.01 -7.04
N PHE A 42 37.74 11.95 -7.89
CA PHE A 42 37.74 11.20 -9.12
C PHE A 42 38.06 12.09 -10.33
N ASN A 43 38.94 11.60 -11.22
CA ASN A 43 39.29 12.27 -12.48
C ASN A 43 39.03 11.33 -13.67
N GLY A 44 38.74 11.89 -14.85
CA GLY A 44 38.55 11.14 -16.10
C GLY A 44 37.44 10.08 -16.02
N VAL A 45 37.79 8.81 -16.29
CA VAL A 45 36.85 7.68 -16.27
C VAL A 45 36.19 7.45 -14.91
N GLY A 46 36.89 7.75 -13.80
CA GLY A 46 36.32 7.61 -12.45
C GLY A 46 35.19 8.60 -12.19
N ARG A 47 35.33 9.85 -12.68
CA ARG A 47 34.29 10.88 -12.59
C ARG A 47 33.05 10.47 -13.38
N THR A 48 33.26 9.95 -14.59
CA THR A 48 32.16 9.47 -15.45
C THR A 48 31.39 8.32 -14.80
N ALA A 49 32.10 7.36 -14.18
CA ALA A 49 31.49 6.26 -13.45
C ALA A 49 30.69 6.76 -12.23
N PHE A 50 31.24 7.71 -11.50
CA PHE A 50 30.59 8.34 -10.35
C PHE A 50 29.31 9.09 -10.74
N ASP A 51 29.34 9.87 -11.81
CA ASP A 51 28.17 10.57 -12.35
C ASP A 51 27.09 9.59 -12.79
N SER A 52 27.50 8.48 -13.41
CA SER A 52 26.57 7.42 -13.78
C SER A 52 25.98 6.71 -12.56
N PHE A 53 26.75 6.55 -11.48
CA PHE A 53 26.24 6.03 -10.22
C PHE A 53 25.18 6.96 -9.63
N LYS A 54 25.45 8.27 -9.50
CA LYS A 54 24.47 9.26 -8.99
C LYS A 54 23.17 9.22 -9.79
N ARG A 55 23.25 9.34 -11.13
CA ARG A 55 22.06 9.31 -11.99
C ARG A 55 21.24 8.03 -11.86
N ARG A 56 21.91 6.87 -11.74
CA ARG A 56 21.21 5.59 -11.54
C ARG A 56 20.55 5.52 -10.17
N SER A 57 21.24 5.99 -9.12
CA SER A 57 20.68 6.06 -7.77
C SER A 57 19.45 6.96 -7.71
N ASP A 58 19.49 8.13 -8.37
CA ASP A 58 18.34 9.03 -8.49
C ASP A 58 17.16 8.37 -9.23
N ALA A 59 17.44 7.72 -10.37
CA ALA A 59 16.42 7.03 -11.16
C ALA A 59 15.77 5.88 -10.37
N VAL A 60 16.58 5.02 -9.73
CA VAL A 60 16.08 3.93 -8.89
C VAL A 60 15.24 4.47 -7.74
N THR A 61 15.67 5.58 -7.10
CA THR A 61 14.88 6.23 -6.05
C THR A 61 13.53 6.70 -6.58
N ALA A 62 13.49 7.31 -7.77
CA ALA A 62 12.25 7.79 -8.36
C ALA A 62 11.30 6.64 -8.72
N GLU A 63 11.81 5.58 -9.35
CA GLU A 63 11.03 4.38 -9.72
C GLU A 63 10.48 3.65 -8.49
N LEU A 64 11.31 3.50 -7.47
CA LEU A 64 10.95 2.86 -6.20
C LEU A 64 9.85 3.65 -5.50
N ASN A 65 9.99 4.97 -5.38
CA ASN A 65 8.94 5.83 -4.84
C ASN A 65 7.64 5.77 -5.65
N GLY A 66 7.73 5.72 -6.99
CA GLY A 66 6.57 5.55 -7.86
C GLY A 66 5.86 4.23 -7.62
N SER A 67 6.62 3.12 -7.58
CA SER A 67 6.11 1.78 -7.34
C SER A 67 5.44 1.65 -5.96
N LEU A 68 6.07 2.22 -4.92
CA LEU A 68 5.52 2.22 -3.56
C LEU A 68 4.24 3.04 -3.46
N ARG A 69 4.17 4.20 -4.12
CA ARG A 69 2.91 4.98 -4.22
C ARG A 69 1.81 4.19 -4.92
N ALA A 70 2.14 3.45 -5.98
CA ALA A 70 1.18 2.58 -6.66
C ALA A 70 0.67 1.46 -5.75
N ILE A 71 1.55 0.81 -4.98
CA ILE A 71 1.18 -0.21 -3.99
C ILE A 71 0.26 0.38 -2.91
N LEU A 72 0.62 1.52 -2.33
CA LEU A 72 -0.21 2.21 -1.32
C LEU A 72 -1.58 2.61 -1.89
N GLY A 73 -1.62 3.08 -3.15
CA GLY A 73 -2.86 3.36 -3.85
C GLY A 73 -3.73 2.10 -4.04
N GLY A 74 -3.12 1.00 -4.48
CA GLY A 74 -3.80 -0.29 -4.62
C GLY A 74 -4.32 -0.84 -3.29
N GLN A 75 -3.55 -0.72 -2.20
CA GLN A 75 -3.97 -1.11 -0.85
C GLN A 75 -5.18 -0.31 -0.38
N ARG A 76 -5.19 1.01 -0.57
CA ARG A 76 -6.36 1.85 -0.25
C ARG A 76 -7.59 1.48 -1.10
N GLY A 77 -7.38 1.17 -2.38
CA GLY A 77 -8.44 0.71 -3.27
C GLY A 77 -9.04 -0.63 -2.81
N MET A 78 -8.20 -1.57 -2.39
CA MET A 78 -8.64 -2.85 -1.81
C MET A 78 -9.42 -2.64 -0.50
N ASP A 79 -8.92 -1.80 0.41
CA ASP A 79 -9.58 -1.47 1.68
C ASP A 79 -10.98 -0.87 1.46
N THR A 80 -11.10 0.07 0.51
CA THR A 80 -12.38 0.66 0.10
C THR A 80 -13.32 -0.41 -0.48
N SER A 81 -12.83 -1.20 -1.44
CA SER A 81 -13.63 -2.23 -2.10
C SER A 81 -14.15 -3.27 -1.10
N PHE A 82 -13.31 -3.65 -0.14
CA PHE A 82 -13.67 -4.61 0.89
C PHE A 82 -14.72 -4.07 1.85
N THR A 83 -14.54 -2.83 2.32
CA THR A 83 -15.49 -2.16 3.22
C THR A 83 -16.84 -1.93 2.55
N THR A 84 -16.84 -1.46 1.29
CA THR A 84 -18.08 -1.26 0.52
C THR A 84 -18.79 -2.58 0.26
N GLY A 85 -18.06 -3.63 -0.13
CA GLY A 85 -18.64 -4.95 -0.38
C GLY A 85 -19.28 -5.57 0.86
N ASP A 86 -18.67 -5.41 2.04
CA ASP A 86 -19.22 -5.88 3.31
C ASP A 86 -20.55 -5.17 3.64
N HIS A 87 -20.58 -3.84 3.45
CA HIS A 87 -21.78 -3.04 3.67
C HIS A 87 -22.92 -3.44 2.72
N GLU A 88 -22.61 -3.57 1.42
CA GLU A 88 -23.58 -4.01 0.41
C GLU A 88 -24.10 -5.42 0.70
N GLN A 89 -23.24 -6.34 1.12
CA GLN A 89 -23.66 -7.70 1.48
C GLN A 89 -24.57 -7.70 2.71
N GLY A 90 -24.26 -6.87 3.71
CA GLY A 90 -25.11 -6.66 4.88
C GLY A 90 -26.48 -6.10 4.51
N ASP A 91 -26.52 -5.05 3.71
CA ASP A 91 -27.76 -4.40 3.26
C ASP A 91 -28.61 -5.38 2.44
N ASN A 92 -28.01 -6.12 1.50
CA ASN A 92 -28.70 -7.14 0.72
C ASN A 92 -29.24 -8.27 1.60
N ALA A 93 -28.49 -8.71 2.60
CA ALA A 93 -28.95 -9.72 3.55
C ALA A 93 -30.13 -9.20 4.40
N HIS A 94 -30.07 -7.95 4.88
CA HIS A 94 -31.15 -7.33 5.63
C HIS A 94 -32.41 -7.15 4.79
N GLN A 95 -32.29 -6.73 3.53
CA GLN A 95 -33.41 -6.65 2.60
C GLN A 95 -34.04 -8.02 2.35
N ASN A 96 -33.21 -9.04 2.07
CA ASN A 96 -33.69 -10.41 1.88
C ASN A 96 -34.36 -10.97 3.14
N MET A 97 -33.82 -10.69 4.33
CA MET A 97 -34.46 -11.04 5.59
C MET A 97 -35.80 -10.31 5.76
N GLY A 98 -35.88 -9.01 5.50
CA GLY A 98 -37.13 -8.26 5.56
C GLY A 98 -38.20 -8.77 4.58
N SER A 99 -37.77 -9.32 3.45
CA SER A 99 -38.66 -9.96 2.47
C SER A 99 -39.06 -11.40 2.84
N ALA A 100 -38.33 -12.04 3.76
CA ALA A 100 -38.63 -13.38 4.21
C ALA A 100 -39.86 -13.34 5.13
N ASN A 101 -40.92 -14.06 4.76
CA ASN A 101 -42.14 -14.13 5.55
C ASN A 101 -41.93 -15.01 6.80
N PHE A 102 -41.42 -14.42 7.87
CA PHE A 102 -41.25 -15.09 9.17
C PHE A 102 -42.58 -15.39 9.87
N ASP A 103 -43.67 -14.71 9.51
CA ASP A 103 -45.00 -14.93 10.08
C ASP A 103 -45.65 -16.23 9.58
N ALA A 104 -45.40 -16.65 8.33
CA ALA A 104 -45.84 -17.94 7.80
C ALA A 104 -45.13 -19.15 8.46
N ALA A 105 -44.02 -18.93 9.15
CA ALA A 105 -43.25 -19.96 9.85
C ALA A 105 -43.68 -20.17 11.32
N ARG A 106 -44.73 -19.48 11.79
CA ARG A 106 -45.23 -19.62 13.16
C ARG A 106 -45.91 -20.99 13.33
N PHE A 107 -45.19 -21.95 13.92
CA PHE A 107 -45.69 -23.27 14.30
C PHE A 107 -46.73 -23.18 15.45
N GLY A 108 -47.92 -22.63 15.16
CA GLY A 108 -48.93 -22.40 16.20
C GLY A 108 -50.39 -22.40 15.73
N ALA A 109 -50.69 -22.85 14.52
CA ALA A 109 -52.06 -22.96 14.01
C ALA A 109 -52.37 -24.38 13.54
N ARG A 110 -52.42 -25.33 14.47
CA ARG A 110 -53.27 -26.53 14.39
C ARG A 110 -53.78 -26.86 15.77
#